data_AF-A0A151NU82-F1
#
_entry.id   AF-A0A151NU82-F1
#
_cell.length_a   1.000
_cell.length_b   1.000
_cell.length_c   1.000
_cell.angle_alpha   90.00
_cell.angle_beta   90.00
_cell.angle_gamma   90.00
#
_symmetry.space_group_name_H-M   'P 1'
#
loop_
_entity.id
_entity.type
_entity.pdbx_description
1 polymer ?
#
loop_
_entity_poly.entity_id
_entity_poly.type
_entity_poly.pdbx_seq_one_letter_code
_entity_poly.pdbx_strand_id
1 'polypeptide(L)'
;MWRVTAFIGNNIVVAQIIWEGLWMDCVVQSTGQMQCKVYDSMLALPQDLQAARALVVIAIVLAVLGVLLAIAGGKCTNCVEDESSKAKIMIVSGIIFIIAGLMILIPVSWSANNIIRDFYNPLVTEAQKRELGASLYIGWAASALLFIGGGLLCCNCPPKNEKPYSAMYTVARSVPASNYV
;
A
#
# COMPACT_ATOMS: atom_id res chain seq x y z
N MET A 1 -2.39 -15.76 -7.03
CA MET A 1 -3.56 -16.00 -7.90
C MET A 1 -4.29 -14.68 -8.08
N TRP A 2 -3.99 -13.96 -9.16
CA TRP A 2 -4.54 -12.63 -9.48
C TRP A 2 -5.84 -12.73 -10.26
N ARG A 3 -5.90 -13.64 -11.23
CA ARG A 3 -7.09 -13.96 -12.02
C ARG A 3 -7.24 -15.49 -12.11
N VAL A 4 -8.47 -15.97 -12.14
CA VAL A 4 -8.78 -17.40 -12.29
C VAL A 4 -9.69 -17.56 -13.50
N THR A 5 -9.41 -18.53 -14.36
CA THR A 5 -10.29 -18.93 -15.46
C THR A 5 -10.50 -20.43 -15.42
N ALA A 6 -11.75 -20.86 -15.46
CA ALA A 6 -12.11 -22.26 -15.51
C ALA A 6 -12.69 -22.58 -16.89
N PHE A 7 -11.95 -23.33 -17.70
CA PHE A 7 -12.44 -23.81 -18.99
C PHE A 7 -13.25 -25.08 -18.77
N ILE A 8 -14.57 -24.91 -18.64
CA ILE A 8 -15.51 -26.02 -18.44
C ILE A 8 -16.42 -26.05 -19.68
N GLY A 9 -15.90 -26.59 -20.78
CA GLY A 9 -16.70 -26.89 -21.99
C GLY A 9 -17.30 -28.30 -21.93
N ASN A 10 -18.28 -28.59 -22.81
CA ASN A 10 -18.94 -29.91 -22.93
C ASN A 10 -17.98 -31.10 -23.19
N ASN A 11 -16.71 -30.85 -23.53
CA ASN A 11 -15.68 -31.87 -23.68
C ASN A 11 -14.79 -31.94 -22.43
N ILE A 12 -15.08 -32.91 -21.56
CA ILE A 12 -14.39 -33.19 -20.29
C ILE A 12 -12.87 -33.44 -20.48
N VAL A 13 -12.46 -33.85 -21.70
CA VAL A 13 -11.06 -34.15 -22.07
C VAL A 13 -10.12 -32.93 -22.02
N VAL A 14 -10.66 -31.69 -22.04
CA VAL A 14 -9.87 -30.44 -21.99
C VAL A 14 -10.21 -29.54 -20.80
N ALA A 15 -10.94 -30.05 -19.81
CA ALA A 15 -11.25 -29.30 -18.59
C ALA A 15 -9.95 -28.90 -17.86
N GLN A 16 -9.71 -27.60 -17.78
CA GLN A 16 -8.52 -27.03 -17.17
C GLN A 16 -8.86 -25.78 -16.36
N ILE A 17 -8.22 -25.62 -15.21
CA ILE A 17 -8.31 -24.43 -14.38
C ILE A 17 -6.98 -23.69 -14.50
N ILE A 18 -7.03 -22.44 -14.97
CA ILE A 18 -5.86 -21.59 -15.12
C ILE A 18 -5.87 -20.54 -14.01
N TRP A 19 -4.79 -20.54 -13.24
CA TRP A 19 -4.49 -19.58 -12.20
C TRP A 19 -3.43 -18.63 -12.72
N GLU A 20 -3.84 -17.44 -13.10
CA GLU A 20 -2.89 -16.42 -13.52
C GLU A 20 -2.43 -15.62 -12.32
N GLY A 21 -1.14 -15.66 -12.05
CA GLY A 21 -0.47 -14.79 -11.09
C GLY A 21 0.08 -13.54 -11.76
N LEU A 22 0.68 -12.67 -10.96
CA LEU A 22 1.35 -11.51 -11.50
C LEU A 22 2.66 -11.88 -12.21
N TRP A 23 3.36 -12.93 -11.76
CA TRP A 23 4.71 -13.32 -12.25
C TRP A 23 4.79 -14.71 -12.90
N MET A 24 3.80 -15.56 -12.63
CA MET A 24 3.70 -16.92 -13.18
C MET A 24 2.23 -17.25 -13.39
N ASP A 25 1.94 -18.15 -14.32
CA ASP A 25 0.66 -18.81 -14.48
C ASP A 25 0.78 -20.28 -14.12
N CYS A 26 -0.29 -20.85 -13.56
CA CYS A 26 -0.38 -22.27 -13.26
C CYS A 26 -1.63 -22.84 -13.89
N VAL A 27 -1.50 -23.96 -14.58
CA VAL A 27 -2.61 -24.70 -15.18
C VAL A 27 -2.76 -26.02 -14.43
N VAL A 28 -3.99 -26.34 -14.04
CA VAL A 28 -4.37 -27.63 -13.46
C VAL A 28 -5.27 -28.35 -14.46
N GLN A 29 -4.81 -29.50 -14.94
CA GLN A 29 -5.59 -30.38 -15.82
C GLN A 29 -6.41 -31.39 -15.02
N SER A 30 -7.48 -31.91 -15.63
CA SER A 30 -8.35 -32.96 -15.06
C SER A 30 -7.62 -34.26 -14.66
N THR A 31 -6.42 -34.50 -15.21
CA THR A 31 -5.52 -35.60 -14.84
C THR A 31 -4.81 -35.39 -13.50
N GLY A 32 -5.05 -34.25 -12.83
CA GLY A 32 -4.41 -33.89 -11.55
C GLY A 32 -3.00 -33.34 -11.69
N GLN A 33 -2.48 -33.21 -12.91
CA GLN A 33 -1.18 -32.59 -13.16
C GLN A 33 -1.31 -31.07 -13.02
N MET A 34 -0.45 -30.47 -12.18
CA MET A 34 -0.27 -29.03 -12.08
C MET A 34 1.02 -28.63 -12.79
N GLN A 35 0.94 -27.67 -13.71
CA GLN A 35 2.10 -27.12 -14.40
C GLN A 35 2.11 -25.61 -14.20
N CYS A 36 3.17 -25.10 -13.58
CA CYS A 36 3.37 -23.67 -13.41
C CYS A 36 4.49 -23.20 -14.34
N LYS A 37 4.25 -22.11 -15.05
CA LYS A 37 5.22 -21.48 -15.95
C LYS A 37 5.42 -20.02 -15.54
N VAL A 38 6.67 -19.57 -15.53
CA VAL A 38 7.01 -18.15 -15.35
C VAL A 38 6.86 -17.45 -16.69
N TYR A 39 6.35 -16.22 -16.70
CA TYR A 39 6.23 -15.45 -17.93
C TYR A 39 7.63 -15.09 -18.48
N ASP A 40 8.08 -15.80 -19.52
CA ASP A 40 9.41 -15.65 -20.13
C ASP A 40 9.63 -14.30 -20.84
N SER A 41 8.56 -13.58 -21.21
CA SER A 41 8.67 -12.33 -21.99
C SER A 41 7.62 -11.30 -21.57
N MET A 42 8.09 -10.09 -21.22
CA MET A 42 7.24 -8.94 -20.86
C MET A 42 6.37 -8.47 -22.04
N LEU A 43 6.79 -8.72 -23.29
CA LEU A 43 6.15 -8.20 -24.50
C LEU A 43 4.85 -8.93 -24.90
N ALA A 44 4.64 -10.15 -24.41
CA ALA A 44 3.45 -10.96 -24.69
C ALA A 44 2.36 -10.82 -23.60
N LEU A 45 2.60 -10.01 -22.58
CA LEU A 45 1.70 -9.87 -21.43
C LEU A 45 0.69 -8.73 -21.67
N PRO A 46 -0.59 -8.87 -21.28
CA PRO A 46 -1.55 -7.76 -21.35
C PRO A 46 -1.04 -6.53 -20.60
N GLN A 47 -1.21 -5.35 -21.20
CA GLN A 47 -0.73 -4.06 -20.68
C GLN A 47 -1.20 -3.78 -19.25
N ASP A 48 -2.43 -4.18 -18.90
CA ASP A 48 -2.97 -4.07 -17.54
C ASP A 48 -2.09 -4.79 -16.50
N LEU A 49 -1.58 -5.97 -16.86
CA LEU A 49 -0.79 -6.80 -15.95
C LEU A 49 0.65 -6.26 -15.83
N GLN A 50 1.18 -5.68 -16.90
CA GLN A 50 2.48 -5.00 -16.88
C GLN A 50 2.42 -3.72 -16.02
N ALA A 51 1.37 -2.92 -16.16
CA ALA A 51 1.15 -1.74 -15.32
C ALA A 51 0.98 -2.14 -13.84
N ALA A 52 0.20 -3.20 -13.57
CA ALA A 52 0.04 -3.73 -12.22
C ALA A 52 1.36 -4.20 -11.60
N ARG A 53 2.24 -4.87 -12.37
CA ARG A 53 3.60 -5.23 -11.92
C ARG A 53 4.39 -4.01 -11.48
N ALA A 54 4.46 -2.99 -12.33
CA ALA A 54 5.23 -1.79 -12.03
C ALA A 54 4.71 -1.08 -10.77
N LEU A 55 3.38 -0.90 -10.67
CA LEU A 55 2.75 -0.24 -9.52
C LEU A 55 2.98 -1.01 -8.21
N VAL A 56 2.84 -2.34 -8.23
CA VAL A 56 3.07 -3.19 -7.04
C VAL A 56 4.54 -3.15 -6.61
N VAL A 57 5.48 -3.22 -7.57
CA VAL A 57 6.92 -3.15 -7.24
C VAL A 57 7.28 -1.80 -6.64
N ILE A 58 6.82 -0.69 -7.23
CA ILE A 58 7.10 0.65 -6.69
C ILE A 58 6.46 0.79 -5.31
N ALA A 59 5.25 0.29 -5.10
CA ALA A 59 4.60 0.33 -3.79
C ALA A 59 5.38 -0.46 -2.72
N ILE A 60 5.93 -1.62 -3.07
CA ILE A 60 6.80 -2.41 -2.16
C ILE A 60 8.05 -1.61 -1.80
N VAL A 61 8.72 -1.00 -2.77
CA VAL A 61 9.91 -0.16 -2.53
C VAL A 61 9.58 1.00 -1.59
N LEU A 62 8.47 1.71 -1.84
CA LEU A 62 8.01 2.79 -0.98
C LEU A 62 7.66 2.30 0.43
N ALA A 63 6.99 1.16 0.57
CA ALA A 63 6.67 0.58 1.87
C ALA A 63 7.93 0.23 2.66
N VAL A 64 8.95 -0.35 2.02
CA VAL A 64 10.25 -0.64 2.66
C VAL A 64 10.93 0.65 3.11
N LEU A 65 10.96 1.70 2.28
CA LEU A 65 11.48 3.01 2.66
C LEU A 65 10.69 3.61 3.84
N GLY A 66 9.36 3.48 3.82
CA GLY A 66 8.48 3.90 4.91
C GLY A 66 8.81 3.19 6.22
N VAL A 67 9.07 1.88 6.19
CA VAL A 67 9.48 1.08 7.36
C VAL A 67 10.84 1.55 7.90
N LEU A 68 11.83 1.77 7.02
CA LEU A 68 13.15 2.25 7.45
C LEU A 68 13.06 3.61 8.15
N LEU A 69 12.24 4.53 7.62
CA LEU A 69 11.99 5.82 8.24
C LEU A 69 11.23 5.69 9.57
N ALA A 70 10.27 4.78 9.67
CA ALA A 70 9.56 4.51 10.93
C ALA A 70 10.51 3.97 12.02
N ILE A 71 11.44 3.08 11.65
CA ILE A 71 12.46 2.56 12.58
C ILE A 71 13.41 3.67 13.03
N ALA A 72 13.84 4.53 12.11
CA ALA A 72 14.70 5.69 12.42
C ALA A 72 13.99 6.74 13.30
N GLY A 73 12.68 6.92 13.12
CA GLY A 73 11.84 7.84 13.93
C GLY A 73 11.37 7.27 15.27
N GLY A 74 11.63 5.99 15.54
CA GLY A 74 11.22 5.32 16.78
C GLY A 74 11.95 5.83 18.02
N LYS A 75 11.27 5.85 19.17
CA LYS A 75 11.85 6.28 20.47
C LYS A 75 13.03 5.40 20.91
N CYS A 76 13.04 4.13 20.51
CA CYS A 76 14.07 3.16 20.86
C CYS A 76 15.34 3.25 19.97
N THR A 77 15.34 4.10 18.94
CA THR A 77 16.45 4.24 17.99
C THR A 77 17.17 5.58 18.20
N ASN A 78 18.48 5.54 18.46
CA ASN A 78 19.30 6.75 18.65
C ASN A 78 19.93 7.28 17.35
N CYS A 79 19.25 7.16 16.20
CA CYS A 79 19.75 7.68 14.92
C CYS A 79 19.57 9.20 14.80
N VAL A 80 18.64 9.78 15.56
CA VAL A 80 18.35 11.21 15.62
C VAL A 80 18.22 11.58 17.09
N GLU A 81 18.87 12.65 17.55
CA GLU A 81 18.77 13.08 18.95
C GLU A 81 17.60 14.07 19.16
N ASP A 82 17.27 14.86 18.13
CA ASP A 82 16.22 15.87 18.20
C ASP A 82 14.80 15.28 18.11
N GLU A 83 13.99 15.50 19.16
CA GLU A 83 12.62 15.00 19.28
C GLU A 83 11.68 15.62 18.22
N SER A 84 11.92 16.88 17.84
CA SER A 84 11.13 17.56 16.81
C SER A 84 11.36 16.95 15.42
N SER A 85 12.60 16.55 15.13
CA SER A 85 12.99 15.86 13.90
C SER A 85 12.45 14.43 13.86
N LYS A 86 12.43 13.70 14.98
CA LYS A 86 11.78 12.38 15.09
C LYS A 86 10.29 12.43 14.73
N ALA A 87 9.57 13.41 15.26
CA ALA A 87 8.15 13.59 14.96
C ALA A 87 7.91 13.86 13.46
N LYS A 88 8.73 14.72 12.85
CA LYS A 88 8.65 14.98 11.40
C LYS A 88 8.94 13.74 10.55
N ILE A 89 9.95 12.95 10.92
CA ILE A 89 10.30 11.70 10.23
C ILE A 89 9.15 10.69 10.31
N MET A 90 8.49 10.58 11.46
CA MET A 90 7.31 9.72 11.64
C MET A 90 6.13 10.14 10.75
N ILE A 91 5.86 11.45 10.65
CA ILE A 91 4.82 11.98 9.76
C ILE A 91 5.16 11.67 8.29
N VAL A 92 6.42 11.88 7.88
CA VAL A 92 6.87 11.58 6.51
C VAL A 92 6.74 10.08 6.21
N SER A 93 7.13 9.21 7.15
CA SER A 93 6.92 7.76 7.03
C SER A 93 5.44 7.42 6.85
N GLY A 94 4.56 8.02 7.63
CA GLY A 94 3.10 7.83 7.52
C GLY A 94 2.55 8.23 6.15
N ILE A 95 2.98 9.37 5.61
CA ILE A 95 2.59 9.82 4.25
C ILE A 95 3.07 8.81 3.20
N ILE A 96 4.30 8.30 3.30
CA ILE A 96 4.84 7.31 2.37
C ILE A 96 4.02 6.01 2.42
N PHE A 97 3.60 5.56 3.61
CA PHE A 97 2.72 4.39 3.73
C PHE A 97 1.34 4.61 3.10
N ILE A 98 0.76 5.80 3.23
CA ILE A 98 -0.51 6.16 2.58
C ILE A 98 -0.35 6.11 1.05
N ILE A 99 0.75 6.68 0.52
CA ILE A 99 1.03 6.66 -0.93
C ILE A 99 1.25 5.21 -1.41
N ALA A 100 2.00 4.40 -0.67
CA ALA A 100 2.20 2.98 -0.99
C ALA A 100 0.86 2.20 -0.98
N GLY A 101 -0.01 2.48 0.00
CA GLY A 101 -1.36 1.91 0.08
C GLY A 101 -2.23 2.25 -1.12
N LEU A 102 -2.18 3.51 -1.60
CA LEU A 102 -2.86 3.94 -2.82
C LEU A 102 -2.32 3.23 -4.07
N MET A 103 -1.00 3.11 -4.19
CA MET A 103 -0.36 2.45 -5.33
C MET A 103 -0.66 0.94 -5.41
N ILE A 104 -1.01 0.28 -4.29
CA ILE A 104 -1.52 -1.10 -4.28
C ILE A 104 -3.03 -1.12 -4.60
N LEU A 105 -3.80 -0.17 -4.07
CA LEU A 105 -5.25 -0.14 -4.26
C LEU A 105 -5.65 0.04 -5.73
N ILE A 106 -4.94 0.91 -6.46
CA ILE A 106 -5.21 1.23 -7.87
C ILE A 106 -5.17 -0.03 -8.75
N PRO A 107 -4.05 -0.78 -8.86
CA PRO A 107 -3.97 -1.94 -9.75
C PRO A 107 -4.88 -3.09 -9.30
N VAL A 108 -5.08 -3.29 -7.99
CA VAL A 108 -5.99 -4.32 -7.46
C VAL A 108 -7.44 -4.01 -7.86
N SER A 109 -7.88 -2.78 -7.62
CA SER A 109 -9.27 -2.36 -7.92
C SER A 109 -9.52 -2.26 -9.41
N TRP A 110 -8.53 -1.80 -10.18
CA TRP A 110 -8.61 -1.79 -11.64
C TRP A 110 -8.73 -3.20 -12.22
N SER A 111 -7.88 -4.12 -11.76
CA SER A 111 -7.93 -5.53 -12.19
C SER A 111 -9.26 -6.18 -11.84
N ALA A 112 -9.78 -5.94 -10.63
CA ALA A 112 -11.09 -6.44 -10.22
C ALA A 112 -12.21 -5.88 -11.12
N ASN A 113 -12.19 -4.58 -11.42
CA ASN A 113 -13.17 -3.95 -12.31
C ASN A 113 -13.12 -4.53 -13.73
N ASN A 114 -11.93 -4.80 -14.29
CA ASN A 114 -11.81 -5.41 -15.61
C ASN A 114 -12.36 -6.84 -15.62
N ILE A 115 -12.09 -7.64 -14.58
CA ILE A 115 -12.63 -9.00 -14.43
C ILE A 115 -14.17 -8.96 -14.35
N ILE A 116 -14.72 -8.04 -13.56
CA ILE A 116 -16.18 -7.89 -13.42
C ILE A 116 -16.81 -7.46 -14.76
N ARG A 117 -16.20 -6.51 -15.47
CA ARG A 117 -16.69 -6.08 -16.79
C ARG A 117 -16.68 -7.22 -17.81
N ASP A 118 -15.63 -8.03 -17.82
CA ASP A 118 -15.54 -9.21 -18.68
C ASP A 118 -16.62 -10.24 -18.35
N PHE A 119 -16.97 -10.40 -17.07
CA PHE A 119 -18.02 -11.34 -16.65
C PHE A 119 -19.41 -10.95 -17.18
N TYR A 120 -19.71 -9.66 -17.30
CA TYR A 120 -20.97 -9.14 -17.83
C TYR A 120 -20.96 -8.86 -19.34
N ASN A 121 -19.84 -9.08 -20.03
CA ASN A 121 -19.74 -8.82 -21.45
C ASN A 121 -20.37 -9.96 -22.27
N PRO A 122 -21.42 -9.71 -23.07
CA PRO A 122 -22.11 -10.76 -23.83
C PRO A 122 -21.26 -11.38 -24.96
N LEU A 123 -20.12 -10.76 -25.28
CA LEU A 123 -19.18 -11.28 -26.28
C LEU A 123 -18.24 -12.36 -25.70
N VAL A 124 -18.21 -12.54 -24.38
CA VAL A 124 -17.36 -13.53 -23.70
C VAL A 124 -18.15 -14.81 -23.52
N THR A 125 -17.59 -15.92 -24.00
CA THR A 125 -18.21 -17.24 -23.83
C THR A 125 -18.19 -17.67 -22.35
N GLU A 126 -19.19 -18.43 -21.91
CA GLU A 126 -19.28 -18.93 -20.53
C GLU A 126 -18.00 -19.66 -20.09
N ALA A 127 -17.35 -20.39 -21.00
CA ALA A 127 -16.10 -21.11 -20.74
C ALA A 127 -14.86 -20.20 -20.59
N GLN A 128 -14.98 -18.91 -20.87
CA GLN A 128 -13.90 -17.91 -20.74
C GLN A 128 -14.16 -16.90 -19.62
N LYS A 129 -15.23 -17.08 -18.83
CA LYS A 129 -15.51 -16.19 -17.70
C LYS A 129 -14.36 -16.23 -16.69
N ARG A 130 -13.97 -15.03 -16.27
CA ARG A 130 -12.86 -14.77 -15.36
C ARG A 130 -13.43 -14.55 -13.96
N GLU A 131 -12.83 -15.19 -12.98
CA GLU A 131 -13.13 -15.01 -11.56
C GLU A 131 -12.01 -14.23 -10.85
N LEU A 132 -12.39 -13.61 -9.73
CA LEU A 132 -11.47 -12.85 -8.89
C LEU A 132 -10.50 -13.79 -8.19
N GLY A 133 -9.19 -13.55 -8.38
CA GLY A 133 -8.17 -14.34 -7.69
C GLY A 133 -8.02 -13.95 -6.22
N ALA A 134 -7.63 -14.93 -5.39
CA ALA A 134 -7.42 -14.75 -3.95
C ALA A 134 -6.47 -13.59 -3.58
N SER A 135 -5.47 -13.29 -4.42
CA SER A 135 -4.52 -12.21 -4.12
C SER A 135 -5.11 -10.82 -4.23
N LEU A 136 -6.24 -10.64 -4.93
CA LEU A 136 -6.94 -9.34 -4.97
C LEU A 136 -7.52 -8.98 -3.60
N TYR A 137 -8.11 -9.95 -2.90
CA TYR A 137 -8.61 -9.75 -1.53
C TYR A 137 -7.47 -9.43 -0.56
N ILE A 138 -6.35 -10.13 -0.68
CA ILE A 138 -5.15 -9.85 0.12
C ILE A 138 -4.63 -8.43 -0.20
N GLY A 139 -4.66 -8.01 -1.46
CA GLY A 139 -4.27 -6.67 -1.88
C GLY A 139 -5.14 -5.56 -1.25
N TRP A 140 -6.46 -5.76 -1.18
CA TRP A 140 -7.36 -4.84 -0.47
C TRP A 140 -7.08 -4.79 1.03
N ALA A 141 -6.91 -5.95 1.66
CA ALA A 141 -6.57 -6.02 3.08
C ALA A 141 -5.23 -5.32 3.38
N ALA A 142 -4.21 -5.57 2.55
CA ALA A 142 -2.90 -4.94 2.67
C ALA A 142 -2.98 -3.41 2.50
N SER A 143 -3.73 -2.93 1.51
CA SER A 143 -3.94 -1.50 1.31
C SER A 143 -4.65 -0.85 2.51
N ALA A 144 -5.69 -1.48 3.05
CA ALA A 144 -6.39 -0.99 4.25
C ALA A 144 -5.45 -0.91 5.46
N LEU A 145 -4.63 -1.94 5.69
CA LEU A 145 -3.65 -1.94 6.77
C LEU A 145 -2.59 -0.84 6.60
N LEU A 146 -2.14 -0.59 5.37
CA LEU A 146 -1.19 0.50 5.06
C LEU A 146 -1.81 1.89 5.30
N PHE A 147 -3.09 2.09 4.98
CA PHE A 147 -3.79 3.34 5.30
C PHE A 147 -3.94 3.55 6.80
N ILE A 148 -4.36 2.51 7.53
CA ILE A 148 -4.51 2.60 8.98
C ILE A 148 -3.14 2.85 9.64
N GLY A 149 -2.11 2.10 9.25
CA GLY A 149 -0.75 2.28 9.75
C GLY A 149 -0.18 3.65 9.43
N GLY A 150 -0.33 4.11 8.19
CA GLY A 150 0.11 5.44 7.78
C GLY A 150 -0.65 6.57 8.49
N GLY A 151 -1.96 6.42 8.66
CA GLY A 151 -2.80 7.35 9.42
C GLY A 151 -2.38 7.47 10.88
N LEU A 152 -2.16 6.33 11.56
CA LEU A 152 -1.69 6.31 12.94
C LEU A 152 -0.31 6.99 13.11
N LEU A 153 0.60 6.79 12.15
CA LEU A 153 1.91 7.44 12.17
C LEU A 153 1.81 8.96 11.96
N CYS A 154 0.92 9.41 11.06
CA CYS A 154 0.64 10.83 10.82
C CYS A 154 -0.05 11.52 12.01
N CYS A 155 -0.84 10.80 12.80
CA CYS A 155 -1.56 11.34 13.95
C CYS A 155 -0.68 11.54 15.20
N ASN A 156 0.60 11.15 15.19
CA ASN A 156 1.54 11.51 16.24
C ASN A 156 1.84 13.01 16.16
N CYS A 157 1.05 13.81 16.89
CA CYS A 157 1.25 15.24 16.99
C CYS A 157 2.69 15.54 17.45
N PRO A 158 3.45 16.39 16.73
CA PRO A 158 4.72 16.86 17.25
C PRO A 158 4.46 17.58 18.58
N PRO A 159 5.33 17.43 19.60
CA PRO A 159 5.26 18.30 20.76
C PRO A 159 5.29 19.73 20.23
N LYS A 160 4.22 20.47 20.52
CA LYS A 160 4.10 21.87 20.13
C LYS A 160 5.34 22.53 20.72
N ASN A 161 6.26 22.99 19.88
CA ASN A 161 7.28 23.92 20.31
C ASN A 161 6.50 25.08 20.93
N GLU A 162 6.38 25.07 22.26
CA GLU A 162 6.12 26.27 23.02
C GLU A 162 7.28 27.17 22.66
N LYS A 163 7.08 28.00 21.63
CA LYS A 163 7.77 29.28 21.58
C LYS A 163 7.52 29.84 22.99
N PRO A 164 8.54 30.03 23.84
CA PRO A 164 8.29 30.80 25.04
C PRO A 164 7.81 32.13 24.49
N TYR A 165 6.53 32.44 24.68
CA TYR A 165 6.08 33.81 24.59
C TYR A 165 6.99 34.53 25.57
N SER A 166 7.96 35.27 25.05
CA SER A 166 8.69 36.26 25.82
C SER A 166 7.66 37.35 26.15
N ALA A 167 6.81 37.06 27.13
CA ALA A 167 6.18 38.10 27.91
C ALA A 167 7.34 38.81 28.59
N MET A 168 7.87 39.83 27.93
CA MET A 168 8.67 40.86 28.57
C MET A 168 7.77 41.44 29.66
N TYR A 169 7.84 40.89 30.86
CA TYR A 169 7.32 41.56 32.04
C TYR A 169 8.27 42.74 32.26
N THR A 170 7.84 43.92 31.83
CA THR A 170 8.45 45.18 32.26
C THR A 170 8.28 45.22 33.77
N VAL A 171 9.35 44.95 34.52
CA VAL A 171 9.37 45.12 35.96
C VAL A 171 9.00 46.58 36.25
N ALA A 172 7.86 46.80 36.92
CA ALA A 172 7.50 48.10 37.40
C ALA A 172 8.59 48.56 38.38
N ARG A 173 9.29 49.64 38.02
CA ARG A 173 10.35 50.23 38.83
C ARG A 173 9.69 50.80 40.10
N SER A 174 9.89 50.14 41.24
CA SER A 174 9.43 50.65 42.54
C SER A 174 10.16 51.96 42.84
N VAL A 175 9.40 53.06 42.94
CA VAL A 175 9.91 54.36 43.39
C VAL A 175 10.19 54.26 44.90
N PRO A 176 11.36 54.69 45.41
CA PRO A 176 11.63 54.66 46.84
C PRO A 176 10.69 55.63 47.58
N ALA A 177 10.07 55.16 48.65
CA ALA A 177 9.30 56.01 49.55
C ALA A 177 10.24 57.02 50.23
N SER A 178 10.01 58.30 49.95
CA SER A 178 10.75 59.39 50.59
C SER A 178 10.26 59.55 52.01
N ASN A 179 11.08 59.16 52.98
CA ASN A 179 10.88 59.48 54.39
C ASN A 179 11.16 60.97 54.59
N TYR A 180 10.17 61.74 55.01
CA TYR A 180 10.36 63.05 55.63
C TYR A 180 9.96 62.93 57.10
N VAL A 181 10.89 63.34 57.96
CA VAL A 181 10.82 63.47 59.42
C VAL A 181 9.85 64.58 59.79
#